data_AF-A0A6H1Q2V5-F1
#
_entry.id   AF-A0A6H1Q2V5-F1
#
_cell.length_a   1.000
_cell.length_b   1.000
_cell.length_c   1.000
_cell.angle_alpha   90.00
_cell.angle_beta   90.00
_cell.angle_gamma   90.00
#
_symmetry.space_group_name_H-M   'P 1'
#
loop_
_entity.id
_entity.type
_entity.pdbx_description
1 polymer ?
#
loop_
_entity_poly.entity_id
_entity_poly.type
_entity_poly.pdbx_seq_one_letter_code
_entity_poly.pdbx_strand_id
1 'polypeptide(L)'
;MQKKTLTPILLAGIFFLMLGLSFAAVPLYDIFCKVTGFGGTTQISKEAPQIVLDQKVSVRFDTNVNKLPWNFKAKKNVLNVKIGQVNRIEFEVENYGNETTYGVAAFNVSPSSFGKYYSKLGCFCFEKQALKAGEKATYIMTFYLDPEMVNDPNTKNIKDVTMSYTFFSSDYYNQSKL
;
A
#
# COMPACT_ATOMS: atom_id res chain seq x y z
N MET A 1 59.74 21.43 11.63
CA MET A 1 58.31 21.75 11.86
C MET A 1 57.51 21.44 10.59
N GLN A 2 56.86 20.28 10.49
CA GLN A 2 55.95 19.98 9.37
C GLN A 2 54.51 19.99 9.90
N LYS A 3 53.77 21.07 9.60
CA LYS A 3 52.35 21.19 9.97
C LYS A 3 51.54 20.22 9.10
N LYS A 4 50.85 19.28 9.76
CA LYS A 4 49.87 18.36 9.17
C LYS A 4 48.75 19.16 8.49
N THR A 5 48.85 19.35 7.18
CA THR A 5 47.81 19.94 6.31
C THR A 5 46.74 18.92 5.89
N LEU A 6 46.79 17.70 6.43
CA LEU A 6 45.88 16.58 6.09
C LEU A 6 44.47 16.68 6.71
N THR A 7 44.18 17.68 7.55
CA THR A 7 42.98 17.67 8.39
C THR A 7 41.71 18.27 7.75
N PRO A 8 41.73 19.42 7.05
CA PRO A 8 40.49 20.08 6.60
C PRO A 8 39.85 19.43 5.36
N ILE A 9 40.65 18.97 4.38
CA ILE A 9 40.11 18.29 3.18
C ILE A 9 39.51 16.93 3.55
N LEU A 10 40.17 16.21 4.47
CA LEU A 10 39.65 14.94 5.00
C LEU A 10 38.33 15.14 5.76
N LEU A 11 38.26 16.16 6.63
CA LEU A 11 37.04 16.50 7.38
C LEU A 11 35.90 16.91 6.44
N ALA A 12 36.18 17.74 5.43
CA ALA A 12 35.19 18.10 4.40
C ALA A 12 34.73 16.87 3.62
N GLY A 13 35.65 15.97 3.24
CA GLY A 13 35.32 14.71 2.57
C GLY A 13 34.40 13.83 3.41
N ILE A 14 34.70 13.66 4.71
CA ILE A 14 33.85 12.91 5.65
C ILE A 14 32.47 13.57 5.79
N PHE A 15 32.40 14.90 5.83
CA PHE A 15 31.14 15.63 5.91
C PHE A 15 30.26 15.37 4.69
N PHE A 16 30.80 15.52 3.48
CA PHE A 16 30.05 15.25 2.25
C PHE A 16 29.69 13.76 2.09
N LEU A 17 30.53 12.84 2.58
CA LEU A 17 30.22 11.41 2.61
C LEU A 17 29.03 11.10 3.53
N MET A 18 29.04 11.62 4.76
CA MET A 18 27.94 11.45 5.73
C MET A 18 26.64 12.08 5.23
N LEU A 19 26.74 13.25 4.59
CA LEU A 19 25.60 13.91 3.96
C LEU A 19 25.04 13.02 2.82
N GLY A 20 25.90 12.53 1.94
CA GLY A 20 25.52 11.62 0.86
C GLY A 20 24.84 10.34 1.36
N LEU A 21 25.39 9.72 2.41
CA LEU A 21 24.80 8.53 3.05
C LEU A 21 23.42 8.82 3.65
N SER A 22 23.22 9.99 4.25
CA SER A 22 21.94 10.39 4.84
C SER A 22 20.85 10.54 3.77
N PHE A 23 21.17 11.17 2.64
CA PHE A 23 20.24 11.27 1.51
C PHE A 23 20.01 9.92 0.80
N ALA A 24 21.04 9.07 0.73
CA ALA A 24 20.94 7.74 0.12
C ALA A 24 20.16 6.72 0.97
N ALA A 25 20.08 6.90 2.30
CA ALA A 25 19.42 5.97 3.19
C ALA A 25 17.92 5.78 2.87
N VAL A 26 17.22 6.86 2.52
CA VAL A 26 15.77 6.82 2.20
C VAL A 26 15.47 5.96 0.96
N PRO A 27 16.06 6.19 -0.23
CA PRO A 27 15.79 5.36 -1.40
C PRO A 27 16.30 3.92 -1.22
N LEU A 28 17.41 3.70 -0.51
CA LEU A 28 17.88 2.35 -0.17
C LEU A 28 16.87 1.60 0.70
N TYR A 29 16.28 2.26 1.70
CA TYR A 29 15.26 1.67 2.55
C TYR A 29 13.96 1.39 1.78
N ASP A 30 13.53 2.30 0.90
CA ASP A 30 12.35 2.10 0.05
C ASP A 30 12.53 0.89 -0.89
N ILE A 31 13.70 0.77 -1.53
CA ILE A 31 14.04 -0.41 -2.35
C ILE A 31 14.04 -1.68 -1.50
N PHE A 32 14.65 -1.64 -0.31
CA PHE A 32 14.66 -2.77 0.60
C PHE A 32 13.23 -3.20 0.98
N CYS A 33 12.37 -2.25 1.39
CA CYS A 33 10.99 -2.54 1.77
C CYS A 33 10.17 -3.09 0.62
N LYS A 34 10.36 -2.57 -0.60
CA LYS A 34 9.71 -3.09 -1.81
C LYS A 34 10.17 -4.51 -2.12
N VAL A 35 11.47 -4.74 -2.22
CA VAL A 35 12.02 -6.05 -2.61
C VAL A 35 11.68 -7.13 -1.58
N THR A 36 11.76 -6.80 -0.29
CA THR A 36 11.53 -7.78 0.78
C THR A 36 10.06 -7.91 1.17
N GLY A 37 9.22 -6.92 0.86
CA GLY A 37 7.85 -6.83 1.40
C GLY A 37 7.81 -6.51 2.89
N PHE A 38 8.90 -5.97 3.46
CA PHE A 38 8.99 -5.63 4.88
C PHE A 38 7.81 -4.72 5.30
N GLY A 39 7.17 -5.07 6.44
CA GLY A 39 5.99 -4.36 6.94
C GLY A 39 4.70 -4.58 6.13
N GLY A 40 4.68 -5.50 5.16
CA GLY A 40 3.50 -5.71 4.29
C GLY A 40 3.42 -4.72 3.12
N THR A 41 4.54 -4.08 2.77
CA THR A 41 4.64 -3.13 1.65
C THR A 41 4.35 -3.83 0.31
N THR A 42 3.35 -3.34 -0.43
CA THR A 42 2.89 -3.92 -1.71
C THR A 42 3.64 -3.36 -2.91
N GLN A 43 3.71 -4.14 -4.00
CA GLN A 43 4.26 -3.69 -5.28
C GLN A 43 3.22 -2.91 -6.11
N ILE A 44 3.69 -1.94 -6.89
CA ILE A 44 2.87 -1.23 -7.89
C ILE A 44 3.37 -1.67 -9.26
N SER A 45 2.63 -2.53 -9.94
CA SER A 45 2.92 -2.93 -11.33
C SER A 45 2.05 -2.14 -12.31
N LYS A 46 2.62 -1.83 -13.48
CA LYS A 46 1.89 -1.21 -14.60
C LYS A 46 1.29 -2.23 -15.57
N GLU A 47 1.71 -3.49 -15.50
CA GLU A 47 1.31 -4.54 -16.44
C GLU A 47 0.83 -5.80 -15.71
N ALA A 48 -0.17 -6.46 -16.29
CA ALA A 48 -0.68 -7.73 -15.79
C ALA A 48 0.28 -8.87 -16.15
N PRO A 49 0.44 -9.89 -15.29
CA PRO A 49 1.28 -11.05 -15.59
C PRO A 49 0.80 -11.78 -16.85
N GLN A 50 1.72 -12.26 -17.68
CA GLN A 50 1.38 -13.09 -18.85
C GLN A 50 1.01 -14.53 -18.50
N ILE A 51 1.29 -14.97 -17.26
CA ILE A 51 1.10 -16.35 -16.81
C ILE A 51 -0.01 -16.39 -15.76
N VAL A 52 -1.05 -17.17 -16.02
CA VAL A 52 -2.13 -17.45 -15.07
C VAL A 52 -2.02 -18.91 -14.63
N LEU A 53 -1.89 -19.14 -13.32
CA LEU A 53 -1.83 -20.47 -12.72
C LEU A 53 -3.24 -20.90 -12.27
N ASP A 54 -3.54 -22.19 -12.33
CA ASP A 54 -4.84 -22.73 -11.89
C ASP A 54 -5.01 -22.80 -10.37
N GLN A 55 -3.92 -22.60 -9.61
CA GLN A 55 -3.97 -22.47 -8.17
C GLN A 55 -4.80 -21.23 -7.78
N LYS A 56 -5.74 -21.44 -6.85
CA LYS A 56 -6.64 -20.40 -6.34
C LYS A 56 -6.24 -20.01 -4.92
N VAL A 57 -6.32 -18.71 -4.66
CA VAL A 57 -6.17 -18.12 -3.33
C VAL A 57 -7.49 -17.44 -2.96
N SER A 58 -7.97 -17.70 -1.75
CA SER A 58 -9.13 -17.08 -1.15
C SER A 58 -8.71 -15.73 -0.56
N VAL A 59 -9.13 -14.64 -1.19
CA VAL A 59 -8.85 -13.27 -0.75
C VAL A 59 -10.06 -12.75 0.00
N ARG A 60 -9.90 -12.50 1.29
CA ARG A 60 -10.89 -11.89 2.18
C ARG A 60 -10.67 -10.38 2.22
N PHE A 61 -11.75 -9.62 2.06
CA PHE A 61 -11.75 -8.17 2.21
C PHE A 61 -12.38 -7.81 3.54
N ASP A 62 -11.62 -7.11 4.36
CA ASP A 62 -12.02 -6.56 5.65
C ASP A 62 -12.07 -5.03 5.53
N THR A 63 -13.16 -4.41 5.98
CA THR A 63 -13.43 -2.99 5.76
C THR A 63 -13.79 -2.32 7.08
N ASN A 64 -13.03 -1.29 7.43
CA ASN A 64 -13.15 -0.57 8.70
C ASN A 64 -13.24 0.94 8.47
N VAL A 65 -13.84 1.63 9.43
CA VAL A 65 -13.93 3.09 9.45
C VAL A 65 -13.51 3.58 10.83
N ASN A 66 -12.66 4.61 10.86
CA ASN A 66 -12.17 5.20 12.10
C ASN A 66 -12.48 6.71 12.13
N LYS A 67 -13.24 7.13 13.14
CA LYS A 67 -13.60 8.54 13.40
C LYS A 67 -14.23 9.27 12.20
N LEU A 68 -15.01 8.57 11.39
CA LEU A 68 -15.83 9.14 10.31
C LEU A 68 -17.27 8.61 10.43
N PRO A 69 -18.30 9.42 10.15
CA PRO A 69 -19.68 8.97 10.06
C PRO A 69 -19.94 8.26 8.73
N TRP A 70 -19.06 7.32 8.36
CA TRP A 70 -19.10 6.61 7.10
C TRP A 70 -19.44 5.14 7.31
N ASN A 71 -20.24 4.60 6.41
CA ASN A 71 -20.49 3.18 6.28
C ASN A 71 -19.72 2.66 5.06
N PHE A 72 -18.69 1.84 5.29
CA PHE A 72 -17.82 1.30 4.24
C PHE A 72 -17.90 -0.23 4.23
N LYS A 73 -18.26 -0.79 3.07
CA LYS A 73 -18.44 -2.24 2.90
C LYS A 73 -17.89 -2.70 1.56
N ALA A 74 -17.27 -3.87 1.55
CA ALA A 74 -17.00 -4.59 0.32
C ALA A 74 -18.30 -5.23 -0.19
N LYS A 75 -18.56 -5.14 -1.50
CA LYS A 75 -19.73 -5.80 -2.11
C LYS A 75 -19.65 -7.32 -2.03
N LYS A 76 -18.43 -7.86 -2.00
CA LYS A 76 -18.12 -9.27 -1.74
C LYS A 76 -16.94 -9.37 -0.78
N ASN A 77 -17.17 -9.99 0.38
CA ASN A 77 -16.14 -10.12 1.42
C ASN A 77 -15.09 -11.20 1.11
N VAL A 78 -15.37 -12.13 0.19
CA VAL A 78 -14.43 -13.19 -0.19
C VAL A 78 -14.45 -13.37 -1.70
N LEU A 79 -13.27 -13.46 -2.30
CA LEU A 79 -13.07 -13.73 -3.72
C LEU A 79 -12.04 -14.85 -3.91
N ASN A 80 -12.39 -15.87 -4.69
CA ASN A 80 -11.45 -16.90 -5.10
C ASN A 80 -10.71 -16.43 -6.36
N VAL A 81 -9.44 -16.11 -6.20
CA VAL A 81 -8.59 -15.49 -7.21
C VAL A 81 -7.62 -16.52 -7.76
N LYS A 82 -7.54 -16.65 -9.08
CA LYS A 82 -6.45 -17.38 -9.74
C LYS A 82 -5.18 -16.54 -9.72
N ILE A 83 -4.06 -17.16 -9.42
CA ILE A 83 -2.76 -16.47 -9.42
C ILE A 83 -2.43 -16.02 -10.85
N GLY A 84 -1.98 -14.77 -11.02
CA GLY A 84 -1.73 -14.12 -12.30
C GLY A 84 -2.96 -13.49 -12.96
N GLN A 85 -4.17 -13.83 -12.51
CA GLN A 85 -5.40 -13.27 -13.08
C GLN A 85 -5.70 -11.88 -12.50
N VAL A 86 -6.05 -10.94 -13.39
CA VAL A 86 -6.57 -9.63 -12.99
C VAL A 86 -8.01 -9.78 -12.50
N ASN A 87 -8.26 -9.28 -11.29
CA ASN A 87 -9.54 -9.32 -10.61
C ASN A 87 -9.99 -7.92 -10.23
N ARG A 88 -11.30 -7.74 -10.10
CA ARG A 88 -11.93 -6.48 -9.70
C ARG A 88 -12.84 -6.69 -8.50
N ILE A 89 -12.76 -5.78 -7.55
CA ILE A 89 -13.65 -5.71 -6.39
C ILE A 89 -14.26 -4.31 -6.29
N GLU A 90 -15.51 -4.25 -5.84
CA GLU A 90 -16.27 -3.03 -5.64
C GLU A 90 -16.51 -2.82 -4.16
N PHE A 91 -16.34 -1.58 -3.73
CA PHE A 91 -16.62 -1.13 -2.39
C PHE A 91 -17.69 -0.05 -2.41
N GLU A 92 -18.62 -0.13 -1.47
CA GLU A 92 -19.68 0.85 -1.28
C GLU A 92 -19.34 1.69 -0.03
N VAL A 93 -19.37 3.00 -0.18
CA VAL A 93 -19.14 3.96 0.91
C VAL A 93 -20.31 4.95 0.94
N GLU A 94 -20.86 5.16 2.13
CA GLU A 94 -21.94 6.10 2.37
C GLU A 94 -21.57 7.01 3.55
N ASN A 95 -21.70 8.32 3.39
CA ASN A 95 -21.65 9.25 4.50
C ASN A 95 -23.06 9.41 5.09
N TYR A 96 -23.30 8.86 6.28
CA TYR A 96 -24.59 8.98 6.98
C TYR A 96 -24.64 10.19 7.92
N GLY A 97 -23.60 11.03 7.94
CA GLY A 97 -23.55 12.28 8.68
C GLY A 97 -24.29 13.42 7.96
N ASN A 98 -24.40 14.55 8.67
CA ASN A 98 -25.13 15.74 8.21
C ASN A 98 -24.23 16.79 7.54
N GLU A 99 -22.92 16.53 7.45
CA GLU A 99 -21.93 17.45 6.90
C GLU A 99 -21.01 16.73 5.90
N THR A 100 -20.33 17.52 5.07
CA THR A 100 -19.30 16.98 4.17
C THR A 100 -18.07 16.65 4.99
N THR A 101 -17.61 15.41 4.92
CA THR A 101 -16.43 14.92 5.65
C THR A 101 -15.40 14.39 4.68
N TYR A 102 -14.13 14.36 5.10
CA TYR A 102 -13.03 13.94 4.25
C TYR A 102 -12.32 12.72 4.83
N GLY A 103 -12.08 11.71 4.01
CA GLY A 103 -11.44 10.47 4.42
C GLY A 103 -10.25 10.09 3.53
N VAL A 104 -9.25 9.46 4.15
CA VAL A 104 -8.14 8.80 3.45
C VAL A 104 -8.14 7.32 3.85
N ALA A 105 -7.96 6.43 2.88
CA ALA A 105 -7.91 5.00 3.12
C ALA A 105 -6.45 4.53 3.29
N ALA A 106 -6.19 3.77 4.34
CA ALA A 106 -5.00 2.93 4.44
C ALA A 106 -5.38 1.46 4.28
N PHE A 107 -4.42 0.63 3.90
CA PHE A 107 -4.63 -0.81 3.76
C PHE A 107 -3.42 -1.60 4.22
N ASN A 108 -3.67 -2.86 4.59
CA ASN A 108 -2.65 -3.83 4.92
C ASN A 108 -3.03 -5.22 4.41
N VAL A 109 -2.02 -6.06 4.25
CA VAL A 109 -2.15 -7.44 3.79
C VAL A 109 -1.71 -8.38 4.89
N SER A 110 -2.50 -9.42 5.16
CA SER A 110 -2.17 -10.48 6.11
C SER A 110 -2.29 -11.86 5.46
N PRO A 111 -1.30 -12.75 5.62
CA PRO A 111 -0.05 -12.58 6.36
C PRO A 111 0.93 -11.64 5.65
N SER A 112 1.85 -11.02 6.40
CA SER A 112 2.77 -9.98 5.89
C SER A 112 3.69 -10.47 4.78
N SER A 113 4.09 -11.75 4.79
CA SER A 113 4.90 -12.38 3.74
C SER A 113 4.24 -12.32 2.36
N PHE A 114 2.91 -12.18 2.31
CA PHE A 114 2.15 -12.10 1.07
C PHE A 114 2.15 -10.71 0.43
N GLY A 115 2.45 -9.65 1.20
CA GLY A 115 2.32 -8.26 0.74
C GLY A 115 3.04 -7.97 -0.58
N LYS A 116 4.24 -8.50 -0.77
CA LYS A 116 5.04 -8.32 -2.00
C LYS A 116 4.41 -8.93 -3.26
N TYR A 117 3.56 -9.95 -3.11
CA TYR A 117 2.91 -10.65 -4.23
C TYR A 117 1.51 -10.12 -4.54
N TYR A 118 1.00 -9.21 -3.71
CA TYR A 118 -0.26 -8.53 -3.98
C TYR A 118 0.01 -7.23 -4.73
N SER A 119 -0.45 -7.16 -5.98
CA SER A 119 -0.27 -5.98 -6.82
C SER A 119 -1.61 -5.33 -7.14
N LYS A 120 -1.78 -4.08 -6.69
CA LYS A 120 -2.97 -3.26 -6.97
C LYS A 120 -2.78 -2.52 -8.29
N LEU A 121 -3.75 -2.66 -9.19
CA LEU A 121 -3.86 -1.93 -10.43
C LEU A 121 -4.92 -0.82 -10.25
N GLY A 122 -4.47 0.42 -10.03
CA GLY A 122 -5.34 1.60 -9.95
C GLY A 122 -5.46 2.20 -8.55
N CYS A 123 -4.96 3.41 -8.41
CA CYS A 123 -5.00 4.20 -7.18
C CYS A 123 -6.26 5.07 -7.12
N PHE A 124 -7.28 4.66 -6.38
CA PHE A 124 -8.27 5.59 -5.81
C PHE A 124 -8.04 5.82 -4.30
N CYS A 125 -7.51 4.83 -3.58
CA CYS A 125 -7.42 4.88 -2.12
C CYS A 125 -6.43 5.91 -1.53
N PHE A 126 -5.52 6.46 -2.33
CA PHE A 126 -4.51 7.39 -1.81
C PHE A 126 -4.88 8.87 -1.97
N GLU A 127 -5.97 9.16 -2.67
CA GLU A 127 -6.48 10.53 -2.79
C GLU A 127 -7.48 10.80 -1.67
N LYS A 128 -7.44 12.03 -1.14
CA LYS A 128 -8.40 12.53 -0.15
C LYS A 128 -9.80 12.47 -0.77
N GLN A 129 -10.66 11.61 -0.22
CA GLN A 129 -12.05 11.47 -0.68
C GLN A 129 -12.93 12.43 0.11
N ALA A 130 -13.78 13.17 -0.60
CA ALA A 130 -14.80 14.02 0.00
C ALA A 130 -16.16 13.38 -0.24
N LEU A 131 -16.95 13.20 0.81
CA LEU A 131 -18.34 12.73 0.71
C LEU A 131 -19.26 13.74 1.37
N LYS A 132 -20.24 14.24 0.62
CA LYS A 132 -21.30 15.10 1.13
C LYS A 132 -22.22 14.32 2.06
N ALA A 133 -23.02 15.04 2.84
CA ALA A 133 -24.04 14.46 3.69
C ALA A 133 -25.01 13.57 2.87
N GLY A 134 -25.19 12.32 3.29
CA GLY A 134 -26.03 11.34 2.60
C GLY A 134 -25.46 10.80 1.27
N GLU A 135 -24.27 11.21 0.86
CA GLU A 135 -23.70 10.78 -0.42
C GLU A 135 -23.25 9.33 -0.37
N LYS A 136 -23.58 8.59 -1.44
CA LYS A 136 -23.14 7.21 -1.69
C LYS A 136 -22.17 7.20 -2.86
N ALA A 137 -21.01 6.62 -2.65
CA ALA A 137 -20.00 6.40 -3.68
C ALA A 137 -19.65 4.92 -3.80
N THR A 138 -19.33 4.50 -5.01
CA THR A 138 -18.80 3.16 -5.29
C THR A 138 -17.37 3.28 -5.78
N TYR A 139 -16.44 2.70 -5.02
CA TYR A 139 -15.03 2.64 -5.40
C TYR A 139 -14.69 1.28 -5.98
N ILE A 140 -13.92 1.28 -7.05
CA ILE A 140 -13.50 0.07 -7.75
C ILE A 140 -12.00 -0.09 -7.56
N MET A 141 -11.58 -1.30 -7.21
CA MET A 141 -10.18 -1.68 -7.17
C MET A 141 -9.94 -2.87 -8.08
N THR A 142 -8.93 -2.74 -8.93
CA THR A 142 -8.40 -3.85 -9.72
C THR A 142 -7.10 -4.32 -9.08
N PHE A 143 -6.86 -5.63 -9.04
CA PHE A 143 -5.65 -6.22 -8.45
C PHE A 143 -5.36 -7.58 -9.09
N TYR A 144 -4.15 -8.07 -8.89
CA TYR A 144 -3.77 -9.45 -9.22
C TYR A 144 -2.79 -10.00 -8.18
N LEU A 145 -2.65 -11.33 -8.16
CA LEU A 145 -1.64 -12.01 -7.36
C LEU A 145 -0.47 -12.40 -8.26
N ASP A 146 0.74 -12.04 -7.88
CA ASP A 146 1.94 -12.30 -8.67
C ASP A 146 2.26 -13.81 -8.68
N PRO A 147 2.43 -14.44 -9.86
CA PRO A 147 2.85 -15.83 -9.99
C PRO A 147 4.09 -16.23 -9.20
N GLU A 148 5.02 -15.32 -8.93
CA GLU A 148 6.25 -15.64 -8.18
C GLU A 148 5.97 -16.14 -6.75
N MET A 149 4.78 -15.90 -6.20
CA MET A 149 4.39 -16.42 -4.89
C MET A 149 4.48 -17.95 -4.76
N VAL A 150 4.29 -18.69 -5.86
CA VAL A 150 4.37 -20.16 -5.80
C VAL A 150 5.80 -20.68 -5.64
N ASN A 151 6.79 -19.85 -6.00
CA ASN A 151 8.20 -20.17 -5.90
C ASN A 151 8.81 -19.80 -4.55
N ASP A 152 8.14 -18.95 -3.75
CA ASP A 152 8.63 -18.55 -2.44
C ASP A 152 8.21 -19.55 -1.35
N PRO A 153 9.16 -20.16 -0.62
CA PRO A 153 8.87 -21.05 0.50
C PRO A 153 7.89 -20.51 1.54
N ASN A 154 7.89 -19.19 1.76
CA ASN A 154 7.06 -18.51 2.76
C ASN A 154 5.62 -18.27 2.30
N THR A 155 5.34 -18.36 0.99
CA THR A 155 4.01 -18.02 0.44
C THR A 155 3.38 -19.10 -0.43
N LYS A 156 4.16 -20.08 -0.91
CA LYS A 156 3.68 -21.19 -1.77
C LYS A 156 2.48 -21.98 -1.22
N ASN A 157 2.36 -22.05 0.11
CA ASN A 157 1.30 -22.80 0.79
C ASN A 157 0.16 -21.92 1.31
N ILE A 158 0.21 -20.61 1.10
CA ILE A 158 -0.84 -19.69 1.54
C ILE A 158 -2.06 -19.85 0.63
N LYS A 159 -3.19 -20.19 1.24
CA LYS A 159 -4.49 -20.34 0.55
C LYS A 159 -5.48 -19.25 0.90
N ASP A 160 -5.29 -18.60 2.04
CA ASP A 160 -6.16 -17.55 2.55
C ASP A 160 -5.35 -16.30 2.86
N VAL A 161 -5.81 -15.17 2.32
CA VAL A 161 -5.21 -13.85 2.50
C VAL A 161 -6.30 -12.89 2.93
N THR A 162 -6.01 -12.03 3.91
CA THR A 162 -6.92 -10.97 4.31
C THR A 162 -6.34 -9.61 3.94
N MET A 163 -7.14 -8.85 3.21
CA MET A 163 -6.90 -7.47 2.83
C MET A 163 -7.77 -6.58 3.70
N SER A 164 -7.15 -5.90 4.66
CA SER A 164 -7.85 -4.96 5.53
C SER A 164 -7.71 -3.55 4.97
N TYR A 165 -8.83 -2.87 4.82
CA TYR A 165 -8.96 -1.48 4.42
C TYR A 165 -9.57 -0.68 5.55
N THR A 166 -8.98 0.46 5.89
CA THR A 166 -9.50 1.35 6.94
C THR A 166 -9.55 2.79 6.43
N PHE A 167 -10.72 3.40 6.47
CA PHE A 167 -10.86 4.84 6.27
C PHE A 167 -10.58 5.59 7.57
N PHE A 168 -9.75 6.62 7.48
CA PHE A 168 -9.44 7.54 8.57
C PHE A 168 -9.93 8.93 8.21
N SER A 169 -10.46 9.67 9.20
CA SER A 169 -10.74 11.10 9.01
C SER A 169 -9.45 11.84 8.64
N SER A 170 -9.57 12.65 7.59
CA SER A 170 -8.53 13.52 7.07
C SER A 170 -8.82 14.99 7.32
N ASP A 171 -9.81 15.29 8.17
CA ASP A 171 -10.13 16.66 8.60
C ASP A 171 -8.95 17.29 9.37
N TYR A 172 -8.09 16.46 9.96
CA TYR A 172 -6.82 16.88 10.56
C TYR A 172 -5.71 17.23 9.55
N TYR A 173 -5.81 16.78 8.30
CA TYR A 173 -4.85 17.10 7.24
C TYR A 173 -5.35 18.30 6.43
N ASN A 174 -5.52 19.44 7.12
CA ASN A 174 -5.42 20.74 6.48
C ASN A 174 -3.94 20.98 6.21
N GLN A 175 -3.45 20.42 5.10
CA GLN A 175 -2.13 20.75 4.60
C GLN A 175 -2.17 22.24 4.27
N SER A 176 -1.52 23.00 5.14
CA SER A 176 -1.18 24.39 4.97
C SER A 176 -0.90 24.68 3.50
N LYS A 177 -1.68 25.60 2.94
CA LYS A 177 -1.15 26.51 1.91
C LYS A 177 0.23 26.97 2.41
N LEU A 178 1.28 26.43 1.81
CA LEU A 178 2.56 27.12 1.67
C LEU A 178 2.52 27.78 0.29
#